data_AF-A0A9E7U601-F1
#
_entry.id   AF-A0A9E7U601-F1
#
_cell.length_a   1.000
_cell.length_b   1.000
_cell.length_c   1.000
_cell.angle_alpha   90.00
_cell.angle_beta   90.00
_cell.angle_gamma   90.00
#
_symmetry.space_group_name_H-M   'P 1'
#
loop_
_entity.id
_entity.type
_entity.pdbx_description
1 polymer ?
#
loop_
_entity_poly.entity_id
_entity_poly.type
_entity_poly.pdbx_seq_one_letter_code
_entity_poly.pdbx_strand_id
1 'polypeptide(L)'
;MSTETTSDDAEPDAAVRATTLASDLGDAISELDSYQRFAEKKAAVEGNEEAQEKIREFEQIREEFMLARQTGDATNEDLRRLQETQQELNEMPIMSEYQQAKSQLELELQELNQMISAPLAVDFGEKAGGCCQD
;
A
#
# COMPACT_ATOMS: atom_id res chain seq x y z
N MET A 1 -21.67 54.21 21.75
CA MET A 1 -20.57 54.04 20.77
C MET A 1 -19.86 52.76 21.19
N SER A 2 -20.13 51.61 20.55
CA SER A 2 -19.60 51.20 19.23
C SER A 2 -18.07 51.36 19.24
N THR A 3 -17.29 50.30 19.17
CA THR A 3 -17.37 49.22 18.17
C THR A 3 -17.01 47.85 18.73
N GLU A 4 -17.87 46.86 18.44
CA GLU A 4 -17.43 45.50 18.12
C GLU A 4 -16.31 45.57 17.07
N THR A 5 -15.18 44.97 17.37
CA THR A 5 -14.24 44.52 16.34
C THR A 5 -14.01 43.04 16.59
N THR A 6 -14.88 42.26 15.98
CA THR A 6 -14.72 40.84 15.70
C THR A 6 -13.51 40.70 14.78
N SER A 7 -12.33 40.45 15.34
CA SER A 7 -11.18 39.98 14.57
C SER A 7 -11.19 38.46 14.58
N ASP A 8 -12.14 37.91 13.84
CA ASP A 8 -12.23 36.49 13.47
C ASP A 8 -11.47 36.28 12.16
N ASP A 9 -10.18 36.61 12.17
CA ASP A 9 -9.21 36.28 11.12
C ASP A 9 -8.04 35.55 11.79
N ALA A 10 -8.38 34.53 12.59
CA ALA A 10 -7.39 33.56 13.03
C ALA A 10 -7.13 32.66 11.81
N GLU A 11 -5.99 32.86 11.14
CA GLU A 11 -5.47 31.84 10.22
C GLU A 11 -5.65 30.48 10.89
N PRO A 12 -6.27 29.50 10.22
CA PRO A 12 -6.46 28.20 10.84
C PRO A 12 -5.08 27.68 11.25
N ASP A 13 -5.01 27.23 12.51
CA ASP A 13 -3.82 26.64 13.10
C ASP A 13 -3.15 25.74 12.06
N ALA A 14 -1.85 25.91 11.84
CA ALA A 14 -1.13 25.23 10.76
C ALA A 14 -1.31 23.70 10.85
N ALA A 15 -1.47 23.17 12.06
CA ALA A 15 -1.83 21.77 12.29
C ALA A 15 -3.20 21.41 11.70
N VAL A 16 -4.23 22.23 11.96
CA VAL A 16 -5.58 22.03 11.41
C VAL A 16 -5.57 22.07 9.89
N ARG A 17 -4.86 23.05 9.29
CA ARG A 17 -4.70 23.11 7.82
C ARG A 17 -4.04 21.85 7.26
N ALA A 18 -2.95 21.40 7.86
CA ALA A 18 -2.24 20.21 7.42
C ALA A 18 -3.12 18.95 7.47
N THR A 19 -3.94 18.80 8.53
CA THR A 19 -4.87 17.67 8.63
C THR A 19 -6.00 17.74 7.62
N THR A 20 -6.53 18.94 7.33
CA THR A 20 -7.55 19.10 6.29
C THR A 20 -6.99 18.73 4.91
N LEU A 21 -5.80 19.24 4.57
CA LEU A 21 -5.13 18.91 3.30
C LEU A 21 -4.84 17.41 3.17
N ALA A 22 -4.47 16.74 4.26
CA ALA A 22 -4.25 15.29 4.24
C ALA A 22 -5.55 14.52 3.99
N SER A 23 -6.68 14.97 4.57
CA SER A 23 -8.00 14.38 4.31
C SER A 23 -8.41 14.58 2.86
N ASP A 24 -8.32 15.82 2.36
CA ASP A 24 -8.70 16.17 0.99
C ASP A 24 -7.85 15.41 -0.05
N LEU A 25 -6.56 15.22 0.24
CA LEU A 25 -5.68 14.40 -0.60
C LEU A 25 -6.12 12.94 -0.61
N GLY A 26 -6.50 12.38 0.54
CA GLY A 26 -7.02 11.01 0.62
C GLY A 26 -8.30 10.81 -0.21
N ASP A 27 -9.22 11.76 -0.11
CA ASP A 27 -10.45 11.77 -0.90
C ASP A 27 -10.13 11.85 -2.41
N ALA A 28 -9.25 12.76 -2.82
CA ALA A 28 -8.82 12.89 -4.20
C ALA A 28 -8.11 11.63 -4.74
N ILE A 29 -7.28 10.97 -3.93
CA ILE A 29 -6.64 9.70 -4.29
C ILE A 29 -7.70 8.61 -4.51
N SER A 30 -8.75 8.58 -3.69
CA SER A 30 -9.82 7.59 -3.82
C SER A 30 -10.62 7.73 -5.14
N GLU A 31 -10.60 8.93 -5.73
CA GLU A 31 -11.24 9.24 -7.00
C GLU A 31 -10.36 8.90 -8.22
N LEU A 32 -9.08 8.57 -8.03
CA LEU A 32 -8.19 8.19 -9.13
C LEU A 32 -8.65 6.89 -9.80
N ASP A 33 -8.61 6.87 -11.13
CA ASP A 33 -8.90 5.67 -11.93
C ASP A 33 -8.02 4.47 -11.52
N SER A 34 -6.75 4.75 -11.17
CA SER A 34 -5.80 3.74 -10.69
C SER A 34 -6.22 3.12 -9.37
N TYR A 35 -6.68 3.93 -8.42
CA TYR A 35 -7.18 3.49 -7.12
C TYR A 35 -8.45 2.66 -7.26
N GLN A 36 -9.42 3.14 -8.05
CA GLN A 36 -10.68 2.42 -8.28
C GLN A 36 -10.43 1.05 -8.93
N ARG A 37 -9.55 0.98 -9.94
CA ARG A 37 -9.15 -0.29 -10.56
C ARG A 37 -8.45 -1.20 -9.57
N PHE A 38 -7.52 -0.69 -8.77
CA PHE A 38 -6.87 -1.48 -7.73
C PHE A 38 -7.89 -2.05 -6.75
N ALA A 39 -8.84 -1.24 -6.26
CA ALA A 39 -9.88 -1.67 -5.34
C ALA A 39 -10.79 -2.74 -5.95
N GLU A 40 -11.19 -2.58 -7.22
CA GLU A 40 -11.99 -3.56 -7.95
C GLU A 40 -11.24 -4.89 -8.10
N LYS A 41 -9.99 -4.87 -8.56
CA LYS A 41 -9.19 -6.10 -8.74
C LYS A 41 -8.86 -6.77 -7.42
N LYS A 42 -8.64 -6.00 -6.36
CA LYS A 42 -8.50 -6.51 -5.00
C LYS A 42 -9.75 -7.27 -4.57
N ALA A 43 -10.93 -6.66 -4.72
CA ALA A 43 -12.20 -7.31 -4.38
C ALA A 43 -12.46 -8.57 -5.23
N ALA A 44 -12.06 -8.56 -6.51
CA ALA A 44 -12.17 -9.73 -7.38
C ALA A 44 -11.31 -10.89 -6.87
N VAL A 45 -10.07 -10.63 -6.46
CA VAL A 45 -9.17 -11.62 -5.84
C VAL A 45 -9.74 -12.12 -4.52
N GLU A 46 -10.21 -11.23 -3.64
CA GLU A 46 -10.77 -11.58 -2.32
C GLU A 46 -12.04 -12.43 -2.45
N GLY A 47 -12.84 -12.20 -3.50
CA GLY A 47 -14.05 -12.96 -3.79
C GLY A 47 -13.84 -14.26 -4.58
N ASN A 48 -12.62 -14.58 -5.01
CA ASN A 48 -12.34 -15.75 -5.85
C ASN A 48 -11.78 -16.91 -5.02
N GLU A 49 -12.56 -17.99 -4.86
CA GLU A 49 -12.20 -19.13 -4.00
C GLU A 49 -10.89 -19.81 -4.42
N GLU A 50 -10.67 -19.99 -5.72
CA GLU A 50 -9.46 -20.63 -6.28
C GLU A 50 -8.21 -19.79 -6.01
N ALA A 51 -8.28 -18.48 -6.22
CA ALA A 51 -7.19 -17.56 -5.91
C ALA A 51 -6.90 -17.54 -4.41
N GLN A 52 -7.94 -17.53 -3.58
CA GLN A 52 -7.78 -17.59 -2.12
C GLN A 52 -7.16 -18.91 -1.65
N GLU A 53 -7.49 -20.03 -2.28
CA GLU A 53 -6.87 -21.32 -2.00
C GLU A 53 -5.38 -21.33 -2.36
N LYS A 54 -5.04 -20.82 -3.54
CA LYS A 54 -3.65 -20.70 -3.99
C LYS A 54 -2.82 -19.72 -3.14
N ILE A 55 -3.42 -18.62 -2.68
CA ILE A 55 -2.79 -17.69 -1.74
C ILE A 55 -2.46 -18.41 -0.43
N ARG A 56 -3.41 -19.16 0.15
CA ARG A 56 -3.17 -19.93 1.38
C ARG A 56 -2.10 -20.99 1.22
N GLU A 57 -2.10 -21.71 0.09
CA GLU A 57 -1.06 -22.70 -0.24
C GLU A 57 0.33 -22.05 -0.28
N PHE A 58 0.45 -20.92 -0.99
CA PHE A 58 1.70 -20.16 -1.05
C PHE A 58 2.15 -19.66 0.32
N GLU A 59 1.25 -19.09 1.12
CA GLU A 59 1.57 -18.58 2.46
C GLU A 59 2.06 -19.68 3.40
N GLN A 60 1.42 -20.85 3.38
CA GLN A 60 1.86 -22.00 4.16
C GLN A 60 3.28 -22.43 3.77
N ILE A 61 3.56 -22.58 2.47
CA ILE A 61 4.88 -22.99 1.99
C ILE A 61 5.94 -21.93 2.34
N ARG A 62 5.58 -20.64 2.26
CA ARG A 62 6.46 -19.55 2.68
C ARG A 62 6.79 -19.61 4.17
N GLU A 63 5.80 -19.86 5.02
CA GLU A 63 6.01 -19.99 6.47
C GLU A 63 6.90 -21.19 6.81
N GLU A 64 6.64 -22.35 6.20
CA GLU A 64 7.47 -23.56 6.32
C GLU A 64 8.93 -23.28 5.91
N PHE A 65 9.12 -22.62 4.76
CA PHE A 65 10.45 -22.23 4.27
C PHE A 65 11.16 -21.26 5.22
N MET A 66 10.45 -20.26 5.76
CA MET A 66 11.03 -19.30 6.69
C MET A 66 11.45 -19.95 8.01
N LEU A 67 10.67 -20.90 8.52
CA LEU A 67 11.01 -21.69 9.70
C LEU A 67 12.25 -22.56 9.44
N ALA A 68 12.27 -23.30 8.33
CA ALA A 68 13.42 -24.13 7.95
C ALA A 68 14.68 -23.28 7.76
N ARG A 69 14.54 -22.06 7.21
CA ARG A 69 15.66 -21.14 7.04
C ARG A 69 16.19 -20.64 8.38
N GLN A 70 15.32 -20.43 9.37
CA GLN A 70 15.71 -20.02 10.72
C GLN A 70 16.45 -21.13 11.47
N THR A 71 16.06 -22.39 11.29
CA THR A 71 16.70 -23.54 11.95
C THR A 71 17.95 -24.04 11.21
N GLY A 72 18.15 -23.59 9.97
CA GLY A 72 19.26 -24.04 9.11
C GLY A 72 18.95 -25.31 8.32
N ASP A 73 17.70 -25.76 8.32
CA ASP A 73 17.22 -26.97 7.63
C ASP A 73 16.69 -26.70 6.22
N ALA A 74 16.58 -25.44 5.80
CA ALA A 74 16.08 -25.08 4.47
C ALA A 74 16.90 -25.70 3.34
N THR A 75 16.21 -26.31 2.39
CA THR A 75 16.80 -26.97 1.23
C THR A 75 16.55 -26.21 -0.08
N ASN A 76 17.29 -26.59 -1.13
CA ASN A 76 17.00 -26.12 -2.49
C ASN A 76 15.67 -26.64 -3.04
N GLU A 77 15.14 -27.74 -2.50
CA GLU A 77 13.83 -28.26 -2.87
C GLU A 77 12.72 -27.37 -2.30
N ASP A 78 12.85 -26.94 -1.05
CA ASP A 78 11.91 -26.00 -0.43
C ASP A 78 11.89 -24.66 -1.17
N LEU A 79 13.06 -24.17 -1.58
CA LEU A 79 13.15 -22.95 -2.39
C LEU A 79 12.47 -23.12 -3.77
N ARG A 80 12.67 -24.26 -4.43
CA ARG A 80 12.00 -24.54 -5.72
C ARG A 80 10.49 -24.60 -5.56
N ARG A 81 9.99 -25.31 -4.54
CA ARG A 81 8.56 -25.39 -4.27
C ARG A 81 7.94 -24.02 -4.00
N LEU A 82 8.62 -23.17 -3.23
CA LEU A 82 8.19 -21.79 -2.99
C LEU A 82 8.11 -20.98 -4.30
N GLN A 83 9.11 -21.10 -5.17
CA GLN A 83 9.14 -20.43 -6.47
C GLN A 83 8.04 -20.93 -7.41
N GLU A 84 7.82 -22.24 -7.47
CA GLU A 84 6.76 -22.87 -8.28
C GLU A 84 5.39 -22.36 -7.85
N THR A 85 5.08 -22.38 -6.55
CA THR A 85 3.78 -21.92 -6.03
C THR A 85 3.58 -20.42 -6.28
N GLN A 86 4.66 -19.62 -6.16
CA GLN A 86 4.61 -18.20 -6.51
C GLN A 86 4.33 -17.98 -8.00
N GLN A 87 4.96 -18.78 -8.87
CA GLN A 87 4.74 -18.70 -10.30
C GLN A 87 3.30 -19.08 -10.66
N GLU A 88 2.78 -20.18 -10.12
CA GLU A 88 1.39 -20.61 -10.33
C GLU A 88 0.41 -19.50 -9.92
N LEU A 89 0.61 -18.88 -8.76
CA LEU A 89 -0.23 -17.78 -8.29
C LEU A 89 -0.17 -16.57 -9.23
N ASN A 90 1.02 -16.25 -9.77
CA ASN A 90 1.21 -15.13 -10.70
C ASN A 90 0.66 -15.40 -12.10
N GLU A 91 0.59 -16.66 -12.52
CA GLU A 91 0.04 -17.07 -13.82
C GLU A 91 -1.49 -16.99 -13.85
N MET A 92 -2.16 -16.95 -12.69
CA MET A 92 -3.60 -16.73 -12.61
C MET A 92 -3.97 -15.36 -13.19
N PRO A 93 -4.86 -15.27 -14.20
CA PRO A 93 -5.22 -13.99 -14.82
C PRO A 93 -5.71 -12.94 -13.82
N ILE A 94 -6.53 -13.36 -12.85
CA ILE A 94 -7.06 -12.48 -11.80
C ILE A 94 -5.95 -11.87 -10.93
N MET A 95 -4.86 -12.61 -10.72
CA MET A 95 -3.72 -12.17 -9.94
C MET A 95 -2.78 -11.27 -10.74
N SER A 96 -2.60 -11.58 -12.02
CA SER A 96 -1.86 -10.72 -12.94
C SER A 96 -2.54 -9.35 -13.07
N GLU A 97 -3.86 -9.31 -13.25
CA GLU A 97 -4.63 -8.06 -13.31
C GLU A 97 -4.56 -7.25 -12.02
N TYR A 98 -4.64 -7.92 -10.86
CA TYR A 98 -4.47 -7.27 -9.56
C TYR A 98 -3.07 -6.66 -9.40
N GLN A 99 -2.01 -7.40 -9.75
CA GLN A 99 -0.64 -6.90 -9.66
C GLN A 99 -0.40 -5.70 -10.57
N GLN A 100 -0.91 -5.73 -11.80
CA GLN A 100 -0.82 -4.59 -12.72
C GLN A 100 -1.53 -3.35 -12.15
N ALA A 101 -2.75 -3.50 -11.62
CA ALA A 101 -3.49 -2.40 -11.02
C ALA A 101 -2.77 -1.84 -9.78
N LYS A 102 -2.22 -2.72 -8.94
CA LYS A 102 -1.42 -2.34 -7.77
C LYS A 102 -0.17 -1.55 -8.16
N SER A 103 0.62 -2.04 -9.12
CA SER A 103 1.84 -1.35 -9.56
C SER A 103 1.56 0.03 -10.15
N GLN A 104 0.46 0.19 -10.89
CA GLN A 104 0.06 1.50 -11.40
C GLN A 104 -0.26 2.48 -10.26
N LEU A 105 -1.05 2.03 -9.27
CA LEU A 105 -1.36 2.85 -8.09
C LEU A 105 -0.10 3.21 -7.30
N GLU A 106 0.82 2.27 -7.10
CA GLU A 106 2.07 2.50 -6.38
C GLU A 106 2.95 3.58 -7.02
N LEU A 107 3.02 3.62 -8.36
CA LEU A 107 3.75 4.67 -9.08
C LEU A 107 3.18 6.07 -8.83
N GLU A 108 1.85 6.20 -8.87
CA GLU A 108 1.16 7.48 -8.62
C GLU A 108 1.30 7.91 -7.16
N LEU A 109 1.16 6.98 -6.21
CA LEU A 109 1.37 7.26 -4.79
C LEU A 109 2.83 7.66 -4.49
N GLN A 110 3.80 7.05 -5.17
CA GLN A 110 5.20 7.41 -5.05
C GLN A 110 5.48 8.84 -5.52
N GLU A 111 4.86 9.26 -6.64
CA GLU A 111 4.97 10.63 -7.13
C GLU A 111 4.38 11.63 -6.12
N LEU A 112 3.20 11.34 -5.56
CA LEU A 112 2.59 12.17 -4.51
C LEU A 112 3.48 12.26 -3.26
N ASN A 113 4.07 11.15 -2.83
CA ASN A 113 5.02 11.17 -1.70
C ASN A 113 6.23 12.08 -1.98
N GLN A 114 6.78 12.04 -3.20
CA GLN A 114 7.89 12.91 -3.59
C GLN A 114 7.48 14.40 -3.57
N MET A 115 6.27 14.73 -4.04
CA MET A 115 5.75 16.10 -4.00
C MET A 115 5.57 16.61 -2.57
N ILE A 116 5.02 15.78 -1.68
CA ILE A 116 4.86 16.10 -0.25
C ILE A 116 6.22 16.26 0.44
N SER A 117 7.18 15.42 0.08
CA SER A 117 8.51 15.39 0.70
C SER A 117 9.44 16.50 0.19
N ALA A 118 9.21 17.03 -1.02
CA ALA A 118 10.07 18.05 -1.63
C ALA A 118 10.33 19.30 -0.76
N PRO A 119 9.34 19.88 -0.04
CA PRO A 119 9.59 21.01 0.89
C PRO A 119 10.11 20.58 2.27
N LEU A 120 10.18 19.29 2.57
CA LEU A 120 10.55 18.76 3.88
C LEU A 120 12.04 18.37 3.92
N ALA A 121 12.65 18.46 5.09
CA ALA A 121 14.02 17.96 5.31
C ALA A 121 14.06 16.42 5.49
N VAL A 122 12.93 15.74 5.33
CA VAL A 122 12.74 14.30 5.54
C VAL A 122 11.82 13.74 4.45
N ASP A 123 11.97 12.46 4.12
CA ASP A 123 10.99 11.74 3.30
C ASP A 123 9.75 11.44 4.17
N PHE A 124 8.61 12.04 3.79
CA PHE A 124 7.36 11.90 4.52
C PHE A 124 6.92 10.43 4.59
N GLY A 125 6.93 9.73 3.46
CA GLY A 125 6.51 8.34 3.34
C GLY A 125 7.43 7.38 4.10
N GLU A 126 8.75 7.61 4.07
CA GLU A 126 9.71 6.82 4.85
C GLU A 126 9.47 6.99 6.36
N LYS A 127 9.28 8.23 6.83
CA LYS A 127 9.14 8.52 8.26
C LYS A 127 7.76 8.21 8.81
N ALA A 128 6.70 8.39 8.03
CA ALA A 128 5.33 8.08 8.42
C ALA A 128 4.99 6.59 8.23
N GLY A 129 5.61 5.93 7.25
CA GLY A 129 5.30 4.55 6.87
C GLY A 129 5.76 3.48 7.87
N GLY A 130 6.69 3.81 8.78
CA GLY A 130 7.09 2.95 9.91
C GLY A 130 7.74 1.61 9.55
N CYS A 131 7.75 1.20 8.29
CA CYS A 131 8.40 -0.02 7.84
C CYS A 131 9.86 0.30 7.45
N CYS A 132 10.80 -0.22 8.24
CA CYS A 132 12.24 -0.29 7.96
C CYS A 132 13.12 0.89 8.42
N GLN A 133 12.92 1.36 9.66
CA GLN A 133 14.02 1.94 10.45
C GLN A 133 14.09 1.26 11.83
N ASP A 134 14.62 0.05 11.84
CA ASP A 134 15.38 -0.54 12.95
C ASP A 134 16.66 -1.15 12.37
#